data_AF-A0A941BPJ5-F1
#
_entry.id   AF-A0A941BPJ5-F1
#
_cell.length_a   1.000
_cell.length_b   1.000
_cell.length_c   1.000
_cell.angle_alpha   90.00
_cell.angle_beta   90.00
_cell.angle_gamma   90.00
#
_symmetry.space_group_name_H-M   'P 1'
#
loop_
_entity.id
_entity.type
_entity.pdbx_description
1 polymer ?
#
loop_
_entity_poly.entity_id
_entity_poly.type
_entity_poly.pdbx_seq_one_letter_code
_entity_poly.pdbx_strand_id
1 'polypeptide(L)' 'MHTEQFQQTPWRSPVRPFALQYASLGKPTDTVAPYRFDAARQLNVLPDGRPAISDTELLLTAGTTTSTAGSQTHFDD' A
#
# COMPACT_ATOMS: atom_id res chain seq x y z
N MET A 1 61.40 1.02 -18.68
CA MET A 1 60.53 2.19 -18.48
C MET A 1 59.13 1.68 -18.26
N HIS A 2 58.51 2.12 -17.16
CA HIS A 2 57.35 1.48 -16.53
C HIS A 2 56.06 1.65 -17.33
N THR A 3 55.30 0.57 -17.46
CA THR A 3 53.91 0.58 -17.95
C THR A 3 53.00 0.92 -16.77
N GLU A 4 52.41 2.11 -16.76
CA GLU A 4 51.42 2.50 -15.74
C GLU A 4 50.08 1.82 -16.04
N GLN A 5 49.76 0.80 -15.23
CA GLN A 5 48.44 0.20 -15.15
C GLN A 5 47.49 1.18 -14.45
N PHE A 6 46.62 1.84 -15.20
CA PHE A 6 45.51 2.63 -14.64
C PHE A 6 44.45 1.70 -14.05
N GLN A 7 44.61 1.37 -12.77
CA GLN A 7 43.57 0.73 -11.96
C GLN A 7 42.88 1.79 -11.12
N GLN A 8 41.73 2.34 -11.55
CA GLN A 8 40.87 3.15 -10.67
C GLN A 8 39.37 2.91 -10.91
N THR A 9 38.85 2.03 -10.04
CA THR A 9 37.60 2.10 -9.25
C THR A 9 36.23 2.13 -9.95
N PRO A 10 35.42 1.05 -9.86
CA PRO A 10 34.00 1.14 -10.19
C PRO A 10 33.23 1.85 -9.07
N TRP A 11 33.01 3.15 -9.20
CA TRP A 11 32.03 3.86 -8.37
C TRP A 11 30.66 3.85 -9.04
N ARG A 12 29.77 3.02 -8.52
CA ARG A 12 28.39 3.32 -8.08
C ARG A 12 27.67 1.98 -7.93
N SER A 13 27.35 1.61 -6.70
CA SER A 13 26.35 0.58 -6.45
C SER A 13 25.09 0.95 -7.23
N PRO A 14 24.47 0.02 -7.98
CA PRO A 14 23.24 0.31 -8.68
C PRO A 14 22.19 0.76 -7.66
N VAL A 15 21.46 1.84 -7.99
CA VAL A 15 20.34 2.30 -7.18
C VAL A 15 19.35 1.14 -7.09
N ARG A 16 19.21 0.57 -5.89
CA ARG A 16 18.11 -0.35 -5.62
C ARG A 16 16.85 0.47 -5.45
N PRO A 17 15.80 0.26 -6.26
CA PRO A 17 14.52 0.89 -6.01
C PRO A 17 14.04 0.45 -4.63
N PHE A 18 13.57 1.40 -3.83
CA PHE A 18 12.84 1.06 -2.62
C PHE A 18 11.52 0.43 -3.07
N ALA A 19 11.32 -0.85 -2.75
CA ALA A 19 10.03 -1.48 -2.95
C ALA A 19 9.13 -1.10 -1.76
N LEU A 20 7.98 -0.49 -2.04
CA LEU A 20 6.97 -0.26 -1.01
C LEU A 20 6.40 -1.62 -0.58
N GLN A 21 6.85 -2.10 0.58
CA GLN A 21 6.28 -3.29 1.20
C GLN A 21 5.06 -2.86 2.00
N TYR A 22 3.87 -3.07 1.45
CA TYR A 22 2.63 -2.95 2.22
C TYR A 22 2.35 -4.28 2.92
N ALA A 23 1.79 -4.22 4.13
CA ALA A 23 1.22 -5.41 4.75
C ALA A 23 0.10 -5.93 3.83
N SER A 24 0.29 -7.09 3.23
CA SER A 24 -0.81 -7.82 2.59
C SER A 24 -1.73 -8.25 3.72
N LEU A 25 -2.91 -7.63 3.82
CA LEU A 25 -3.95 -8.09 4.72
C LEU A 25 -4.15 -9.58 4.43
N GLY A 26 -3.97 -10.42 5.46
CA GLY A 26 -4.20 -11.86 5.36
C GLY A 26 -5.53 -12.12 4.67
N LYS A 27 -5.56 -13.17 3.85
CA LYS A 27 -6.65 -13.58 2.96
C LYS A 27 -7.99 -12.93 3.35
N PRO A 28 -8.58 -12.06 2.51
CA PRO A 28 -9.81 -11.35 2.87
C PRO A 28 -10.83 -12.37 3.35
N THR A 29 -11.40 -12.12 4.53
CA THR A 29 -12.49 -12.92 5.07
C THR A 29 -13.57 -13.00 3.99
N ASP A 30 -13.81 -14.21 3.51
CA ASP A 30 -14.81 -14.47 2.48
C ASP A 30 -16.14 -13.92 2.98
N THR A 31 -16.79 -13.10 2.15
CA THR A 31 -18.12 -12.48 2.34
C THR A 31 -18.14 -11.09 2.99
N VAL A 32 -17.38 -10.15 2.42
CA VAL A 32 -17.88 -8.77 2.37
C VAL A 32 -19.05 -8.77 1.38
N ALA A 33 -20.24 -8.31 1.79
CA ALA A 33 -21.41 -8.33 0.92
C ALA A 33 -21.06 -7.64 -0.43
N PRO A 34 -21.39 -8.25 -1.58
CA PRO A 34 -20.92 -7.77 -2.87
C PRO A 34 -21.49 -6.37 -3.16
N TYR A 35 -20.60 -5.38 -3.20
CA TYR A 35 -20.89 -4.02 -3.66
C TYR A 35 -20.13 -3.72 -4.96
N ARG A 36 -20.65 -2.78 -5.76
CA ARG A 36 -20.00 -2.30 -6.99
C ARG A 36 -19.76 -0.80 -6.91
N PHE A 37 -18.78 -0.31 -7.65
CA PHE A 37 -18.58 1.13 -7.80
C PHE A 37 -19.55 1.70 -8.84
N ASP A 38 -20.32 2.71 -8.46
CA ASP A 38 -21.16 3.51 -9.35
C ASP A 38 -20.38 4.78 -9.74
N ALA A 39 -19.90 4.84 -10.98
CA ALA A 39 -19.08 5.95 -11.48
C ALA A 39 -19.88 7.27 -11.62
N ALA A 40 -21.18 7.20 -11.87
CA ALA A 40 -22.01 8.40 -12.01
C ALA A 40 -22.20 9.09 -10.65
N ARG A 41 -22.29 8.29 -9.58
CA ARG A 41 -22.44 8.80 -8.21
C ARG A 41 -21.11 8.94 -7.48
N GLN A 42 -20.04 8.32 -7.99
CA GLN A 42 -18.73 8.19 -7.35
C GLN A 42 -18.78 7.50 -5.98
N LEU A 43 -19.60 6.46 -5.85
CA LEU A 43 -19.82 5.76 -4.58
C LEU A 43 -19.86 4.25 -4.79
N ASN A 44 -19.46 3.50 -3.77
CA ASN A 44 -19.75 2.07 -3.70
C ASN A 44 -21.24 1.88 -3.36
N VAL A 45 -21.93 1.02 -4.11
CA VAL A 45 -23.36 0.74 -3.96
C VAL A 45 -23.62 -0.75 -3.80
N LEU A 46 -24.61 -1.08 -2.98
CA LEU A 46 -25.15 -2.43 -2.79
C LEU A 46 -25.96 -2.87 -4.02
N PRO A 47 -26.35 -4.16 -4.11
CA PRO A 47 -27.21 -4.66 -5.19
C PRO A 47 -28.56 -3.93 -5.28
N ASP A 48 -29.08 -3.42 -4.15
CA ASP A 48 -30.32 -2.64 -4.08
C ASP A 48 -30.13 -1.14 -4.44
N GLY A 49 -28.90 -0.72 -4.76
CA GLY A 49 -28.58 0.66 -5.15
C GLY A 49 -28.36 1.65 -4.00
N ARG A 50 -28.52 1.21 -2.75
CA ARG A 50 -28.15 2.03 -1.59
C ARG A 50 -26.63 2.18 -1.50
N PRO A 51 -26.12 3.31 -1.00
CA PRO A 51 -24.69 3.46 -0.72
C PRO A 51 -24.21 2.39 0.26
N ALA A 52 -23.06 1.77 -0.02
CA ALA A 52 -22.46 0.73 0.82
C ALA A 52 -22.16 1.23 2.26
N ILE A 53 -21.89 2.53 2.43
CA ILE A 53 -21.68 3.16 3.74
C ILE A 53 -22.93 3.12 4.64
N SER A 54 -24.11 2.88 4.08
CA SER A 54 -25.35 2.76 4.85
C SER A 54 -25.54 1.38 5.49
N ASP A 55 -24.69 0.40 5.15
CA ASP A 55 -24.75 -0.96 5.69
C ASP A 55 -23.73 -1.13 6.83
N THR A 56 -24.23 -1.13 8.07
CA THR A 56 -23.39 -1.24 9.27
C THR A 56 -22.72 -2.60 9.40
N GLU A 57 -23.38 -3.68 9.01
CA GLU A 57 -22.81 -5.04 9.04
C GLU A 57 -21.65 -5.16 8.05
N LEU A 58 -21.82 -4.58 6.86
CA LEU A 58 -20.74 -4.45 5.88
C LEU A 58 -19.54 -3.69 6.47
N LEU A 59 -19.77 -2.54 7.11
CA LEU A 59 -18.71 -1.71 7.68
C LEU A 59 -17.98 -2.40 8.83
N LEU A 60 -18.70 -3.11 9.71
CA LEU A 60 -18.12 -3.90 10.79
C LEU A 60 -17.26 -5.04 10.26
N THR A 61 -17.70 -5.70 9.18
CA THR A 61 -16.98 -6.81 8.55
C THR A 61 -15.75 -6.34 7.77
N ALA A 62 -15.82 -5.19 7.11
CA ALA A 62 -14.74 -4.64 6.30
C ALA A 62 -13.51 -4.22 7.12
N GLY A 63 -13.69 -3.97 8.43
CA GLY A 63 -12.63 -3.56 9.34
C GLY A 63 -12.01 -2.19 9.01
N THR A 64 -11.35 -1.60 9.99
CA THR A 64 -10.53 -0.38 9.79
C THR A 64 -9.17 -0.75 9.21
N THR A 65 -8.73 -0.04 8.16
CA THR A 65 -7.32 -0.06 7.75
C THR A 65 -6.49 0.68 8.79
N THR A 66 -5.73 -0.06 9.61
CA THR A 66 -4.76 0.55 10.51
C THR A 66 -3.66 1.24 9.71
N SER A 67 -3.64 2.56 9.73
CA SER A 67 -2.53 3.36 9.20
C SER A 67 -1.31 3.21 10.12
N THR A 68 -0.35 2.35 9.78
CA THR A 68 0.96 2.38 10.43
C THR A 68 1.80 3.52 9.82
N ALA A 69 1.46 4.76 10.14
CA ALA A 69 2.35 5.89 9.89
C ALA A 69 3.41 5.91 10.99
N GLY A 70 4.42 5.04 10.89
CA GLY A 70 5.63 5.15 11.69
C GLY A 70 6.42 6.37 11.20
N SER A 71 6.17 7.55 11.76
CA SER A 71 7.11 8.66 11.58
C SER A 71 8.40 8.28 12.31
N GLN A 72 9.49 8.10 11.56
CA GLN A 72 10.81 7.93 12.14
C GLN A 72 11.17 9.23 12.89
N THR A 73 11.07 9.22 14.22
CA THR A 73 11.61 10.30 15.04
C THR A 73 13.13 10.18 15.01
N HIS A 74 13.79 11.07 14.29
CA HIS A 74 15.25 11.24 14.38
C HIS A 74 15.55 11.92 15.71
N PHE A 75 16.09 11.18 16.67
CA PHE A 75 16.72 11.77 17.84
C PHE A 75 18.15 12.16 17.42
N ASP A 76 18.44 13.44 17.48
CA ASP A 76 19.75 14.01 17.19
C ASP A 76 20.58 13.88 18.48
N ASP A 77 21.12 12.68 18.71
CA ASP A 77 22.12 12.38 19.74
C ASP A 77 23.48 12.12 19.10
#